data_AF-A0A924M244-F1
#
_entry.id   AF-A0A924M244-F1
#
_cell.length_a   1.000
_cell.length_b   1.000
_cell.length_c   1.000
_cell.angle_alpha   90.00
_cell.angle_beta   90.00
_cell.angle_gamma   90.00
#
_symmetry.space_group_name_H-M   'P 1'
#
loop_
_entity.id
_entity.type
_entity.pdbx_description
1 polymer ?
#
loop_
_entity_poly.entity_id
_entity_poly.type
_entity_poly.pdbx_seq_one_letter_code
_entity_poly.pdbx_strand_id
1 'polypeptide(L)'
;MLKRSAYFLGVISVALTWGGGSGLAQSDDLFLLKVAPVARKLTVWVGNSTPLEFLNLERIRLQDITPYLKPGNNTLRLNWQGLNSNGDVSLRTQSGEVLLNYVLDETRQPMNGSVRFTVFLEGKQKILAARSSETLSLGEAQLNVTLSSGILTLTLNGQYLGDYAGTSNRVLQNLKRGTNLLKVRWKKDFGVSLPLGALELKNSDNTQILMWNTDKVRSLEGEETLTFKYP
;
A
#
# COMPACT_ATOMS: atom_id res chain seq x y z
N MET A 1 53.28 17.83 16.86
CA MET A 1 52.54 18.92 16.18
C MET A 1 51.78 18.33 14.98
N LEU A 2 50.50 18.70 14.84
CA LEU A 2 49.53 18.23 13.84
C LEU A 2 49.88 18.53 12.37
N LYS A 3 49.39 17.69 11.44
CA LYS A 3 48.56 18.02 10.24
C LYS A 3 48.32 16.72 9.42
N ARG A 4 47.14 16.12 9.43
CA ARG A 4 45.93 16.29 8.57
C ARG A 4 46.00 15.67 7.15
N SER A 5 44.98 14.82 6.89
CA SER A 5 44.29 14.52 5.61
C SER A 5 45.05 13.63 4.61
N ALA A 6 44.44 12.77 3.78
CA ALA A 6 43.04 12.51 3.41
C ALA A 6 42.87 11.06 2.93
N TYR A 7 41.65 10.53 3.07
CA TYR A 7 41.20 9.27 2.48
C TYR A 7 40.96 9.45 0.98
N PHE A 8 41.60 8.62 0.15
CA PHE A 8 41.32 8.53 -1.28
C PHE A 8 40.14 7.56 -1.51
N LEU A 9 38.99 8.11 -1.89
CA LEU A 9 37.87 7.38 -2.48
C LEU A 9 38.22 7.08 -3.95
N GLY A 10 38.32 5.80 -4.29
CA GLY A 10 38.40 5.36 -5.69
C GLY A 10 37.06 5.56 -6.37
N VAL A 11 37.01 6.50 -7.32
CA VAL A 11 35.88 6.68 -8.23
C VAL A 11 35.98 5.61 -9.31
N ILE A 12 35.03 4.68 -9.34
CA ILE A 12 34.80 3.83 -10.51
C ILE A 12 33.77 4.56 -11.38
N SER A 13 34.26 5.21 -12.43
CA SER A 13 33.44 5.78 -13.49
C SER A 13 32.94 4.64 -14.39
N VAL A 14 31.64 4.34 -14.35
CA VAL A 14 30.99 3.59 -15.42
C VAL A 14 30.31 4.60 -16.34
N ALA A 15 30.84 4.70 -17.56
CA ALA A 15 30.24 5.48 -18.63
C ALA A 15 28.90 4.85 -19.03
N LEU A 16 27.80 5.58 -18.81
CA LEU A 16 26.50 5.26 -19.39
C LEU A 16 26.38 6.00 -20.72
N THR A 17 26.31 5.21 -21.78
CA THR A 17 26.03 5.62 -23.15
C THR A 17 24.67 6.30 -23.22
N TRP A 18 24.65 7.49 -23.81
CA TRP A 18 23.43 8.25 -24.09
C TRP A 18 22.65 7.58 -25.22
N GLY A 19 21.61 6.84 -24.87
CA GLY A 19 20.51 6.49 -25.76
C GLY A 19 19.41 7.53 -25.61
N GLY A 20 19.14 8.30 -26.66
CA GLY A 20 18.06 9.29 -26.69
C GLY A 20 16.69 8.63 -26.51
N GLY A 21 15.98 9.05 -25.47
CA GLY A 21 14.58 8.70 -25.23
C GLY A 21 13.93 9.82 -24.42
N SER A 22 13.04 10.57 -25.06
CA SER A 22 12.11 11.48 -24.42
C SER A 22 11.21 10.68 -23.47
N GLY A 23 11.26 10.98 -22.18
CA GLY A 23 10.42 10.26 -21.21
C GLY A 23 10.53 10.81 -19.81
N LEU A 24 9.63 11.75 -19.50
CA LEU A 24 9.00 11.98 -18.19
C LEU A 24 9.93 11.89 -16.97
N ALA A 25 10.25 13.05 -16.38
CA ALA A 25 10.91 13.16 -15.08
C ALA A 25 10.31 12.18 -14.06
N GLN A 26 11.08 11.13 -13.79
CA GLN A 26 10.84 10.14 -12.75
C GLN A 26 10.85 10.89 -11.41
N SER A 27 9.88 10.63 -10.54
CA SER A 27 9.89 11.23 -9.18
C SER A 27 11.17 10.77 -8.48
N ASP A 28 11.96 11.72 -7.98
CA ASP A 28 13.16 11.48 -7.17
C ASP A 28 12.82 11.04 -5.72
N ASP A 29 11.56 10.74 -5.42
CA ASP A 29 11.18 10.30 -4.07
C ASP A 29 11.61 8.84 -3.86
N LEU A 30 12.57 8.67 -2.95
CA LEU A 30 13.02 7.36 -2.50
C LEU A 30 11.97 6.76 -1.55
N PHE A 31 11.49 5.57 -1.88
CA PHE A 31 10.55 4.79 -1.09
C PHE A 31 11.27 3.67 -0.34
N LEU A 32 11.20 3.72 0.99
CA LEU A 32 11.88 2.82 1.90
C LEU A 32 10.90 1.89 2.60
N LEU A 33 11.14 0.59 2.45
CA LEU A 33 10.51 -0.43 3.28
C LEU A 33 11.31 -0.60 4.57
N LYS A 34 10.72 -0.21 5.70
CA LYS A 34 11.24 -0.50 7.04
C LYS A 34 10.68 -1.82 7.52
N VAL A 35 11.55 -2.71 7.96
CA VAL A 35 11.20 -4.01 8.55
C VAL A 35 11.88 -4.12 9.90
N ALA A 36 11.10 -4.24 10.98
CA ALA A 36 11.60 -4.50 12.32
C ALA A 36 11.78 -6.02 12.59
N PRO A 37 12.60 -6.40 13.58
CA PRO A 37 12.69 -7.77 14.08
C PRO A 37 11.31 -8.32 14.42
N VAL A 38 10.93 -9.45 13.81
CA VAL A 38 9.54 -9.91 13.88
C VAL A 38 9.35 -11.41 13.67
N ALA A 39 10.08 -12.00 12.72
CA ALA A 39 9.91 -13.40 12.36
C ALA A 39 11.24 -14.03 11.96
N ARG A 40 11.31 -15.36 12.03
CA ARG A 40 12.43 -16.14 11.47
C ARG A 40 12.62 -15.86 9.99
N LYS A 41 11.52 -15.73 9.24
CA LYS A 41 11.53 -15.32 7.84
C LYS A 41 10.36 -14.39 7.55
N LEU A 42 10.67 -13.23 6.98
CA LEU A 42 9.69 -12.36 6.32
C LEU A 42 10.03 -12.31 4.83
N THR A 43 9.04 -12.54 3.98
CA THR A 43 9.16 -12.38 2.54
C THR A 43 8.20 -11.31 2.07
N VAL A 44 8.71 -10.36 1.30
CA VAL A 44 7.95 -9.22 0.79
C VAL A 44 7.99 -9.22 -0.74
N TRP A 45 6.82 -9.20 -1.38
CA TRP A 45 6.70 -8.99 -2.83
C TRP A 45 6.12 -7.63 -3.11
N VAL A 46 6.76 -6.89 -4.02
CA VAL A 46 6.27 -5.61 -4.52
C VAL A 46 5.84 -5.80 -5.97
N GLY A 47 4.54 -5.83 -6.21
CA GLY A 47 3.97 -6.21 -7.51
C GLY A 47 4.37 -7.63 -7.90
N ASN A 48 4.96 -7.76 -9.09
CA ASN A 48 5.47 -9.03 -9.63
C ASN A 48 7.01 -9.12 -9.52
N SER A 49 7.64 -8.36 -8.62
CA SER A 49 9.09 -8.37 -8.42
C SER A 49 9.61 -9.70 -7.88
N THR A 50 10.93 -9.86 -7.91
CA THR A 50 11.61 -10.83 -7.07
C THR A 50 11.26 -10.57 -5.59
N PRO A 51 11.03 -11.63 -4.78
CA PRO A 51 10.78 -11.47 -3.36
C PRO A 51 11.99 -10.89 -2.64
N LEU A 52 11.73 -9.92 -1.77
CA LEU A 52 12.68 -9.43 -0.79
C LEU A 52 12.60 -10.35 0.44
N GLU A 53 13.67 -11.06 0.73
CA GLU A 53 13.73 -11.97 1.87
C GLU A 53 14.50 -11.37 3.04
N PHE A 54 13.90 -11.43 4.22
CA PHE A 54 14.51 -11.01 5.47
C PHE A 54 14.52 -12.20 6.42
N LEU A 55 15.72 -12.70 6.71
CA LEU A 55 15.94 -13.88 7.53
C LEU A 55 16.52 -13.46 8.88
N ASN A 56 15.98 -14.03 9.96
CA ASN A 56 16.45 -13.85 11.34
C ASN A 56 16.82 -12.40 11.65
N LEU A 57 15.89 -11.48 11.40
CA LEU A 57 16.13 -10.05 11.60
C LEU A 57 16.35 -9.76 13.09
N GLU A 58 17.58 -9.45 13.47
CA GLU A 58 17.91 -9.00 14.84
C GLU A 58 17.83 -7.47 15.00
N ARG A 59 17.81 -6.73 13.89
CA ARG A 59 17.75 -5.26 13.86
C ARG A 59 16.83 -4.77 12.75
N ILE A 60 16.38 -3.53 12.87
CA ILE A 60 15.59 -2.85 11.84
C ILE A 60 16.39 -2.81 10.53
N ARG A 61 15.74 -3.17 9.42
CA ARG A 61 16.25 -3.00 8.06
C ARG A 61 15.45 -1.97 7.32
N LEU A 62 16.14 -1.15 6.54
CA LEU A 62 15.57 -0.28 5.54
C LEU A 62 15.99 -0.81 4.18
N GLN A 63 15.03 -1.06 3.30
CA GLN A 63 15.25 -1.52 1.95
C GLN A 63 14.65 -0.50 0.99
N ASP A 64 15.46 -0.02 0.05
CA ASP A 64 14.93 0.75 -1.07
C ASP A 64 14.09 -0.17 -1.96
N ILE A 65 12.82 0.22 -2.14
CA ILE A 65 11.89 -0.48 -3.02
C ILE A 65 11.41 0.37 -4.18
N THR A 66 11.94 1.58 -4.34
CA THR A 66 11.64 2.52 -5.45
C THR A 66 11.70 1.83 -6.82
N PRO A 67 12.71 0.99 -7.13
CA PRO A 67 12.80 0.34 -8.43
C PRO A 67 11.66 -0.65 -8.72
N TYR A 68 10.95 -1.13 -7.69
CA TYR A 68 9.85 -2.08 -7.82
C TYR A 68 8.48 -1.43 -7.87
N LEU A 69 8.42 -0.12 -7.66
CA LEU A 69 7.18 0.64 -7.60
C LEU A 69 6.89 1.31 -8.94
N LYS A 70 5.60 1.38 -9.27
CA LYS A 70 5.09 2.14 -10.42
C LYS A 70 4.16 3.25 -9.94
N PRO A 71 3.97 4.33 -10.71
CA PRO A 71 2.92 5.30 -10.44
C PRO A 71 1.54 4.61 -10.32
N GLY A 72 0.72 5.06 -9.36
CA GLY A 72 -0.60 4.50 -9.09
C GLY A 72 -0.58 3.30 -8.15
N ASN A 73 -1.41 2.28 -8.46
CA ASN A 73 -1.61 1.14 -7.56
C ASN A 73 -0.48 0.11 -7.61
N ASN A 74 0.08 -0.16 -6.44
CA ASN A 74 1.09 -1.19 -6.20
C ASN A 74 0.53 -2.21 -5.20
N THR A 75 0.74 -3.49 -5.50
CA THR A 75 0.41 -4.58 -4.58
C THR A 75 1.62 -4.89 -3.73
N LEU A 76 1.48 -4.86 -2.41
CA LEU A 76 2.50 -5.33 -1.48
C LEU A 76 1.99 -6.62 -0.83
N ARG A 77 2.74 -7.72 -0.95
CA ARG A 77 2.42 -8.95 -0.24
C ARG A 77 3.48 -9.18 0.84
N LEU A 78 3.04 -9.44 2.06
CA LEU A 78 3.90 -9.88 3.15
C LEU A 78 3.55 -11.33 3.49
N ASN A 79 4.55 -12.19 3.56
CA ASN A 79 4.43 -13.52 4.16
C ASN A 79 5.43 -13.63 5.30
N TRP A 80 5.00 -14.16 6.44
CA TRP A 80 5.87 -14.43 7.57
C TRP A 80 5.85 -15.90 7.94
N GLN A 81 6.99 -16.37 8.46
CA GLN A 81 7.16 -17.71 9.00
C GLN A 81 7.93 -17.63 10.31
N GLY A 82 7.44 -18.32 11.33
CA GLY A 82 8.02 -18.31 12.66
C GLY A 82 8.01 -16.92 13.30
N LEU A 83 6.85 -16.26 13.33
CA LEU A 83 6.61 -15.07 14.15
C LEU A 83 7.02 -15.37 15.59
N ASN A 84 7.94 -14.58 16.13
CA ASN A 84 8.61 -14.84 17.41
C ASN A 84 8.89 -13.58 18.22
N SER A 85 8.46 -12.42 17.73
CA SER A 85 8.43 -11.16 18.46
C SER A 85 7.44 -10.21 17.80
N ASN A 86 6.99 -9.22 18.55
CA ASN A 86 6.25 -8.09 17.99
C ASN A 86 7.16 -7.22 17.11
N GLY A 87 6.64 -6.73 15.99
CA GLY A 87 7.37 -5.86 15.09
C GLY A 87 6.48 -5.13 14.09
N ASP A 88 7.08 -4.25 13.29
CA ASP A 88 6.38 -3.50 12.26
C ASP A 88 7.04 -3.62 10.89
N VAL A 89 6.22 -3.61 9.85
CA VAL A 89 6.59 -3.42 8.46
C VAL A 89 5.92 -2.15 7.98
N SER A 90 6.71 -1.14 7.64
CA SER A 90 6.18 0.15 7.18
C SER A 90 6.80 0.57 5.86
N LEU A 91 5.98 1.08 4.94
CA LEU A 91 6.44 1.76 3.73
C LEU A 91 6.45 3.26 3.98
N ARG A 92 7.59 3.89 3.71
CA ARG A 92 7.79 5.31 3.96
C ARG A 92 8.46 5.99 2.78
N THR A 93 8.24 7.28 2.61
CA THR A 93 9.08 8.13 1.76
C THR A 93 10.36 8.50 2.51
N GLN A 94 11.37 8.99 1.80
CA GLN A 94 12.59 9.52 2.41
C GLN A 94 12.33 10.75 3.30
N SER A 95 11.27 11.52 3.01
CA SER A 95 10.83 12.63 3.87
C SER A 95 10.18 12.17 5.17
N GLY A 96 9.93 10.86 5.32
CA GLY A 96 9.39 10.24 6.53
C GLY A 96 7.87 10.08 6.54
N GLU A 97 7.18 10.42 5.44
CA GLU A 97 5.75 10.16 5.27
C GLU A 97 5.51 8.65 5.30
N VAL A 98 4.53 8.21 6.08
CA VAL A 98 4.18 6.79 6.24
C VAL A 98 2.99 6.48 5.34
N LEU A 99 3.24 5.69 4.29
CA LEU A 99 2.22 5.29 3.31
C LEU A 99 1.51 4.00 3.71
N LEU A 100 2.21 3.15 4.48
CA LEU A 100 1.69 1.91 5.03
C LEU A 100 2.40 1.66 6.35
N ASN A 101 1.66 1.22 7.36
CA ASN A 101 2.24 0.68 8.59
C ASN A 101 1.47 -0.58 9.01
N TYR A 102 2.13 -1.72 8.94
CA TYR A 102 1.58 -3.01 9.34
C TYR A 102 2.32 -3.52 10.58
N VAL A 103 1.58 -3.77 11.65
CA VAL A 103 2.15 -4.36 12.87
C VAL A 103 1.88 -5.85 12.86
N LEU A 104 2.96 -6.60 13.10
CA LEU A 104 2.94 -8.02 13.32
C LEU A 104 3.04 -8.27 14.83
N ASP A 105 2.02 -8.90 15.41
CA ASP A 105 1.89 -9.12 16.87
C ASP A 105 1.81 -10.62 17.15
N GLU A 106 2.81 -11.14 17.86
CA GLU A 106 2.97 -12.57 18.13
C GLU A 106 1.84 -13.15 18.98
N THR A 107 1.16 -12.30 19.76
CA THR A 107 0.06 -12.72 20.64
C THR A 107 -1.26 -12.83 19.90
N ARG A 108 -1.33 -12.32 18.66
CA ARG A 108 -2.59 -12.13 17.92
C ARG A 108 -2.60 -12.78 16.55
N GLN A 109 -1.44 -12.95 15.94
CA GLN A 109 -1.33 -13.51 14.60
C GLN A 109 -0.76 -14.92 14.63
N PRO A 110 -1.09 -15.75 13.63
CA PRO A 110 -0.53 -17.09 13.54
C PRO A 110 0.99 -17.02 13.38
N MET A 111 1.67 -18.08 13.84
CA MET A 111 3.12 -18.23 13.68
C MET A 111 3.57 -18.11 12.21
N ASN A 112 2.71 -18.48 11.26
CA ASN A 112 2.91 -18.33 9.82
C ASN A 112 1.67 -17.68 9.19
N GLY A 113 1.85 -16.73 8.28
CA GLY A 113 0.72 -16.06 7.65
C GLY A 113 1.08 -15.25 6.41
N SER A 114 0.05 -14.69 5.78
CA SER A 114 0.18 -13.88 4.57
C SER A 114 -0.87 -12.76 4.57
N VAL A 115 -0.48 -11.58 4.12
CA VAL A 115 -1.36 -10.42 3.95
C VAL A 115 -0.99 -9.70 2.64
N ARG A 116 -1.99 -9.07 1.99
CA ARG A 116 -1.80 -8.38 0.72
C ARG A 116 -2.43 -6.99 0.75
N PHE A 117 -1.58 -5.97 0.69
CA PHE A 117 -1.97 -4.57 0.66
C PHE A 117 -2.02 -4.02 -0.75
N THR A 118 -2.88 -3.02 -0.95
CA THR A 118 -2.80 -2.11 -2.10
C THR A 118 -2.36 -0.74 -1.61
N VAL A 119 -1.20 -0.27 -2.08
CA VAL A 119 -0.69 1.07 -1.79
C VAL A 119 -0.74 1.90 -3.06
N PHE A 120 -1.27 3.12 -2.97
CA PHE A 120 -1.30 4.07 -4.06
C PHE A 120 -0.13 5.05 -3.91
N LEU A 121 0.63 5.24 -4.99
CA LEU A 121 1.70 6.24 -5.04
C LEU A 121 1.27 7.39 -5.94
N GLU A 122 1.16 8.58 -5.35
CA GLU A 122 1.10 9.83 -6.08
C GLU A 122 2.47 10.07 -6.73
N GLY A 123 2.67 9.55 -7.94
CA GLY A 123 3.69 10.13 -8.80
C GLY A 123 3.34 11.61 -9.04
N LYS A 124 4.31 12.46 -9.41
CA LYS A 124 4.06 13.81 -9.98
C LYS A 124 3.28 13.79 -11.31
N GLN A 125 2.34 12.87 -11.48
CA GLN A 125 1.10 13.19 -12.14
C GLN A 125 0.17 13.91 -11.15
N LYS A 126 0.46 15.20 -10.97
CA LYS A 126 -0.60 16.23 -10.91
C LYS A 126 -1.48 16.21 -12.19
N ILE A 127 -1.14 15.33 -13.13
CA ILE A 127 -1.89 14.92 -14.30
C ILE A 127 -2.90 13.79 -13.98
N LEU A 128 -2.91 13.10 -12.83
CA LEU A 128 -3.99 12.15 -12.45
C LEU A 128 -5.01 12.72 -11.48
N ALA A 129 -4.71 13.82 -10.80
CA ALA A 129 -5.76 14.73 -10.34
C ALA A 129 -6.39 15.54 -11.51
N ALA A 130 -5.72 15.56 -12.68
CA ALA A 130 -6.28 16.10 -13.92
C ALA A 130 -6.87 15.00 -14.84
N ARG A 131 -6.42 13.74 -14.73
CA ARG A 131 -6.93 12.54 -15.42
C ARG A 131 -7.94 11.74 -14.60
N SER A 132 -8.15 12.07 -13.33
CA SER A 132 -9.42 11.78 -12.65
C SER A 132 -10.59 12.54 -13.29
N SER A 133 -10.31 13.43 -14.25
CA SER A 133 -11.28 14.02 -15.18
C SER A 133 -11.14 13.56 -16.65
N GLU A 134 -10.15 12.73 -16.99
CA GLU A 134 -10.12 12.08 -18.32
C GLU A 134 -11.02 10.85 -18.27
N THR A 135 -12.34 11.10 -18.40
CA THR A 135 -13.39 10.15 -18.80
C THR A 135 -13.12 8.70 -18.38
N LEU A 136 -13.34 8.39 -17.10
CA LEU A 136 -13.62 7.02 -16.68
C LEU A 136 -14.66 6.42 -17.66
N SER A 137 -14.34 5.25 -18.20
CA SER A 137 -15.21 4.62 -19.20
C SER A 137 -16.52 4.18 -18.55
N LEU A 138 -17.59 4.06 -19.33
CA LEU A 138 -18.85 3.44 -18.88
C LEU A 138 -18.54 2.06 -18.25
N GLY A 139 -18.86 1.90 -16.96
CA GLY A 139 -18.55 0.68 -16.19
C GLY A 139 -17.37 0.81 -15.22
N GLU A 140 -16.73 1.98 -15.12
CA GLU A 140 -15.68 2.28 -14.16
C GLU A 140 -16.16 3.19 -13.02
N ALA A 141 -15.61 2.99 -11.81
CA ALA A 141 -15.78 3.90 -10.67
C ALA A 141 -14.47 4.06 -9.91
N GLN A 142 -14.29 5.19 -9.24
CA GLN A 142 -13.13 5.46 -8.41
C GLN A 142 -13.43 5.13 -6.95
N LEU A 143 -12.69 4.18 -6.38
CA LEU A 143 -12.68 3.84 -4.96
C LEU A 143 -11.50 4.53 -4.27
N ASN A 144 -11.83 5.47 -3.38
CA ASN A 144 -10.88 6.10 -2.48
C ASN A 144 -11.02 5.46 -1.10
N VAL A 145 -9.91 5.02 -0.51
CA VAL A 145 -9.86 4.53 0.87
C VAL A 145 -8.85 5.40 1.60
N THR A 146 -9.23 5.96 2.74
CA THR A 146 -8.34 6.78 3.56
C THR A 146 -8.45 6.27 4.99
N LEU A 147 -7.42 5.58 5.46
CA LEU A 147 -7.36 5.06 6.82
C LEU A 147 -6.16 5.66 7.56
N SER A 148 -6.41 6.31 8.69
CA SER A 148 -5.35 6.73 9.61
C SER A 148 -4.89 5.60 10.53
N SER A 149 -5.73 4.57 10.71
CA SER A 149 -5.40 3.38 11.51
C SER A 149 -6.25 2.18 11.09
N GLY A 150 -5.85 0.98 11.53
CA GLY A 150 -6.53 -0.29 11.26
C GLY A 150 -6.45 -0.73 9.78
N ILE A 151 -7.08 -1.87 9.49
CA ILE A 151 -7.07 -2.47 8.15
C ILE A 151 -8.47 -2.94 7.78
N LEU A 152 -8.83 -2.70 6.51
CA LEU A 152 -10.08 -3.14 5.91
C LEU A 152 -9.81 -4.13 4.79
N THR A 153 -10.50 -5.27 4.82
CA THR A 153 -10.63 -6.18 3.68
C THR A 153 -11.86 -5.76 2.89
N LEU A 154 -11.68 -5.44 1.60
CA LEU A 154 -12.79 -5.05 0.71
C LEU A 154 -13.10 -6.16 -0.30
N THR A 155 -14.39 -6.44 -0.50
CA THR A 155 -14.89 -7.38 -1.50
C THR A 155 -16.04 -6.75 -2.28
N LEU A 156 -15.94 -6.65 -3.60
CA LEU A 156 -17.00 -6.11 -4.46
C LEU A 156 -17.64 -7.26 -5.23
N ASN A 157 -18.96 -7.43 -5.09
CA ASN A 157 -19.73 -8.48 -5.80
C ASN A 157 -19.13 -9.89 -5.65
N GLY A 158 -18.56 -10.20 -4.48
CA GLY A 158 -17.88 -11.46 -4.21
C GLY A 158 -16.41 -11.53 -4.67
N GLN A 159 -15.93 -10.54 -5.43
CA GLN A 159 -14.53 -10.45 -5.84
C GLN A 159 -13.69 -9.71 -4.78
N TYR A 160 -12.65 -10.38 -4.29
CA TYR A 160 -11.69 -9.81 -3.36
C TYR A 160 -10.93 -8.64 -4.02
N LEU A 161 -11.03 -7.45 -3.43
CA LEU A 161 -10.33 -6.27 -3.90
C LEU A 161 -8.94 -6.15 -3.24
N GLY A 162 -8.82 -6.45 -1.96
CA GLY A 162 -7.56 -6.32 -1.23
C GLY A 162 -7.75 -5.97 0.23
N ASP A 163 -6.64 -5.94 0.96
CA ASP A 163 -6.55 -5.34 2.28
C ASP A 163 -6.01 -3.92 2.15
N TYR A 164 -6.60 -2.99 2.88
CA TYR A 164 -6.33 -1.56 2.82
C TYR A 164 -5.91 -1.04 4.18
N ALA A 165 -4.77 -0.36 4.21
CA ALA A 165 -4.09 0.04 5.43
C ALA A 165 -3.37 1.38 5.18
N GLY A 166 -4.16 2.46 5.07
CA GLY A 166 -3.67 3.77 4.67
C GLY A 166 -4.55 4.42 3.60
N THR A 167 -3.97 5.34 2.85
CA THR A 167 -4.61 5.99 1.70
C THR A 167 -4.39 5.15 0.43
N SER A 168 -5.47 4.91 -0.31
CA SER A 168 -5.47 4.17 -1.57
C SER A 168 -6.51 4.74 -2.51
N ASN A 169 -6.20 4.75 -3.81
CA ASN A 169 -7.11 5.16 -4.86
C ASN A 169 -7.11 4.11 -5.96
N ARG A 170 -8.27 3.55 -6.27
CA ARG A 170 -8.41 2.45 -7.22
C ARG A 170 -9.57 2.66 -8.17
N VAL A 171 -9.29 2.53 -9.46
CA VAL A 171 -10.35 2.36 -10.46
C VAL A 171 -10.90 0.94 -10.35
N LEU A 172 -12.17 0.82 -10.03
CA LEU A 172 -12.94 -0.41 -10.13
C LEU A 172 -13.44 -0.53 -11.56
N GLN A 173 -13.16 -1.66 -12.19
CA GLN A 173 -13.58 -1.97 -13.55
C GLN A 173 -14.69 -3.02 -13.51
N ASN A 174 -15.50 -3.07 -14.57
CA ASN A 174 -16.57 -4.06 -14.75
C ASN A 174 -17.66 -4.02 -13.67
N LEU A 175 -18.04 -2.82 -13.22
CA LEU A 175 -19.20 -2.68 -12.34
C LEU A 175 -20.46 -3.13 -13.07
N LYS A 176 -21.31 -3.90 -12.39
CA LYS A 176 -22.57 -4.34 -12.96
C LYS A 176 -23.52 -3.14 -12.98
N ARG A 177 -24.16 -2.85 -14.11
CA ARG A 177 -25.28 -1.89 -14.11
C ARG A 177 -26.35 -2.34 -13.12
N GLY A 178 -26.90 -1.40 -12.37
CA GLY A 178 -27.86 -1.68 -11.30
C GLY A 178 -27.17 -1.94 -9.96
N THR A 179 -27.67 -2.93 -9.21
CA THR A 179 -27.28 -3.13 -7.80
C THR A 179 -25.94 -3.84 -7.66
N ASN A 180 -25.04 -3.25 -6.88
CA ASN A 180 -23.74 -3.81 -6.51
C ASN A 180 -23.62 -3.89 -4.98
N LEU A 181 -22.79 -4.82 -4.52
CA LEU A 181 -22.53 -5.06 -3.10
C LEU A 181 -21.05 -4.86 -2.81
N LEU A 182 -20.72 -3.86 -1.99
CA LEU A 182 -19.39 -3.69 -1.42
C LEU A 182 -19.41 -4.17 0.03
N LYS A 183 -18.69 -5.25 0.30
CA LYS A 183 -18.49 -5.79 1.64
C LYS A 183 -17.20 -5.24 2.22
N VAL A 184 -17.32 -4.65 3.40
CA VAL A 184 -16.25 -4.05 4.20
C VAL A 184 -16.07 -4.89 5.44
N ARG A 185 -14.94 -5.58 5.56
CA ARG A 185 -14.64 -6.41 6.73
C ARG A 185 -13.44 -5.84 7.47
N TRP A 186 -13.54 -5.75 8.78
CA TRP A 186 -12.41 -5.44 9.65
C TRP A 186 -12.20 -6.60 10.62
N LYS A 187 -10.94 -6.92 10.92
CA LYS A 187 -10.61 -7.93 11.92
C LYS A 187 -9.31 -7.55 12.61
N LYS A 188 -9.24 -7.85 13.90
CA LYS A 188 -8.08 -7.66 14.78
C LYS A 188 -6.80 -8.31 14.24
N ASP A 189 -6.94 -9.43 13.51
CA ASP A 189 -5.81 -10.13 12.88
C ASP A 189 -5.07 -9.25 11.86
N PHE A 190 -5.79 -8.29 11.28
CA PHE A 190 -5.25 -7.36 10.30
C PHE A 190 -4.81 -6.05 10.94
N GLY A 191 -5.00 -5.77 12.24
CA GLY A 191 -4.53 -4.50 12.83
C GLY A 191 -4.69 -4.38 14.35
N VAL A 192 -3.75 -3.68 15.00
CA VAL A 192 -3.73 -3.44 16.46
C VAL A 192 -4.79 -2.42 16.91
N SER A 193 -5.38 -1.70 15.95
CA SER A 193 -6.32 -0.60 16.17
C SER A 193 -7.59 -0.80 15.35
N LEU A 194 -8.70 -0.28 15.86
CA LEU A 194 -9.93 -0.15 15.08
C LEU A 194 -9.63 0.67 13.81
N PRO A 195 -10.21 0.30 12.66
CA PRO A 195 -10.13 1.15 11.48
C PRO A 195 -10.65 2.53 11.84
N LEU A 196 -9.89 3.56 11.48
CA LEU A 196 -10.29 4.96 11.58
C LEU A 196 -10.08 5.62 10.23
N GLY A 197 -11.15 6.17 9.66
CA GLY A 197 -11.13 6.78 8.33
C GLY A 197 -12.42 6.56 7.55
N ALA A 198 -12.30 6.56 6.23
CA ALA A 198 -13.42 6.50 5.31
C ALA A 198 -13.07 5.73 4.03
N LEU A 199 -14.11 5.25 3.37
CA LEU A 199 -14.07 4.80 1.99
C LEU A 199 -15.16 5.50 1.20
N GLU A 200 -14.82 5.90 -0.01
CA GLU A 200 -15.68 6.67 -0.90
C GLU A 200 -15.61 6.04 -2.28
N LEU A 201 -16.77 5.84 -2.89
CA LEU A 201 -16.90 5.40 -4.27
C LEU A 201 -17.52 6.53 -5.10
N LYS A 202 -16.86 6.91 -6.19
CA LYS A 202 -17.29 7.97 -7.10
C LYS A 202 -17.43 7.46 -8.54
N ASN A 203 -18.39 8.00 -9.27
CA ASN A 203 -18.59 7.75 -10.70
C ASN A 203 -17.56 8.50 -11.56
N SER A 204 -17.65 8.28 -12.87
CA SER A 204 -16.85 8.96 -13.89
C SER A 204 -16.99 10.49 -13.92
N ASP A 205 -18.15 10.99 -13.50
CA ASP A 205 -18.48 12.41 -13.36
C ASP A 205 -18.13 12.96 -11.96
N ASN A 206 -17.37 12.20 -11.16
CA ASN A 206 -17.02 12.52 -9.77
C ASN A 206 -18.21 12.55 -8.79
N THR A 207 -19.40 12.09 -9.22
CA THR A 207 -20.58 11.98 -8.36
C THR A 207 -20.38 10.86 -7.34
N GLN A 208 -20.62 11.14 -6.06
CA GLN A 208 -20.53 10.14 -5.00
C GLN A 208 -21.64 9.08 -5.13
N ILE A 209 -21.22 7.82 -5.24
CA ILE A 209 -22.10 6.65 -5.30
C ILE A 209 -22.32 6.07 -3.90
N LEU A 210 -21.25 6.02 -3.10
CA LEU A 210 -21.22 5.40 -1.79
C LEU A 210 -20.19 6.10 -0.90
N MET A 211 -20.53 6.25 0.38
CA MET A 211 -19.60 6.65 1.43
C MET A 211 -19.79 5.71 2.60
N TRP A 212 -18.70 5.27 3.19
CA TRP A 212 -18.70 4.59 4.48
C TRP A 212 -17.59 5.15 5.36
N ASN A 213 -17.93 5.36 6.62
CA ASN A 213 -17.05 5.93 7.61
C ASN A 213 -16.95 4.97 8.79
N THR A 214 -15.83 5.04 9.49
CA THR A 214 -15.55 4.19 10.65
C THR A 214 -16.36 4.56 11.90
N ASP A 215 -17.22 5.57 11.85
CA ASP A 215 -18.03 6.04 12.98
C ASP A 215 -18.90 4.95 13.61
N LYS A 216 -19.24 3.92 12.83
CA LYS A 216 -20.05 2.76 13.27
C LYS A 216 -19.22 1.56 13.74
N VAL A 217 -17.89 1.61 13.61
CA VAL A 217 -17.03 0.51 14.02
C VAL A 217 -16.88 0.54 15.55
N ARG A 218 -17.49 -0.44 16.21
CA ARG A 218 -17.53 -0.57 17.68
C ARG A 218 -16.83 -1.83 18.21
N SER A 219 -16.38 -2.70 17.32
CA SER A 219 -15.80 -4.00 17.65
C SER A 219 -14.48 -4.22 16.93
N LEU A 220 -13.59 -5.01 17.54
CA LEU A 220 -12.28 -5.36 16.97
C LEU A 220 -12.40 -6.24 15.71
N GLU A 221 -13.57 -6.83 15.48
CA GLU A 221 -13.89 -7.55 14.26
C GLU A 221 -15.35 -7.33 13.88
N GLY A 222 -15.63 -7.33 12.58
CA GLY A 222 -16.97 -7.14 12.06
C GLY A 222 -16.98 -7.02 10.55
N GLU A 223 -18.19 -6.96 10.01
CA GLU A 223 -18.44 -6.86 8.59
C GLU A 223 -19.67 -6.00 8.35
N GLU A 224 -19.60 -5.15 7.34
CA GLU A 224 -20.73 -4.38 6.84
C GLU A 224 -20.86 -4.61 5.33
N THR A 225 -22.09 -4.83 4.86
CA THR A 225 -22.39 -4.96 3.43
C THR A 225 -23.12 -3.70 2.96
N LEU A 226 -22.46 -2.95 2.09
CA LEU A 226 -22.95 -1.72 1.52
C LEU A 226 -23.57 -2.01 0.16
N THR A 227 -24.83 -1.64 -0.01
CA THR A 227 -25.54 -1.80 -1.28
C THR A 227 -25.60 -0.45 -1.98
N PHE A 228 -25.23 -0.42 -3.26
CA PHE A 228 -25.29 0.79 -4.07
C PHE A 228 -25.73 0.50 -5.50
N LYS A 229 -26.26 1.52 -6.17
CA LYS A 229 -26.63 1.42 -7.59
C LYS A 229 -25.57 2.08 -8.46
N TYR A 230 -25.09 1.36 -9.47
CA TYR A 230 -24.24 1.89 -10.52
C TYR A 230 -25.09 2.15 -11.77
N PRO A 231 -25.05 3.38 -12.33
CA PRO A 231 -25.90 3.77 -13.46
C PRO A 231 -25.59 3.02 -14.78
#